data_AF-A0A015M7M7-F1
#
_entry.id   AF-A0A015M7M7-F1
#
_cell.length_a   1.000
_cell.length_b   1.000
_cell.length_c   1.000
_cell.angle_alpha   90.00
_cell.angle_beta   90.00
_cell.angle_gamma   90.00
#
_symmetry.space_group_name_H-M   'P 1'
#
loop_
_entity.id
_entity.type
_entity.pdbx_description
1 polymer ?
#
loop_
_entity_poly.entity_id
_entity_poly.type
_entity_poly.pdbx_seq_one_letter_code
_entity_poly.pdbx_strand_id
1 'polypeptide(L)'
;MSLGSESNNESYNEIFEDYSPPPYQANMDAEENPIDDNFSWILLWIMNYRITYNILEMATESLIKFMKIVLNEIGGENFRTFPDSLYLAKKVLGLKDRFQRFVPYTKCHKLYNKQDVENFR
;
A
#
# COMPACT_ATOMS: atom_id res chain seq x y z
N MET A 1 -30.36 -22.03 -59.69
CA MET A 1 -30.88 -22.65 -58.47
C MET A 1 -30.14 -22.01 -57.31
N SER A 2 -30.87 -21.32 -56.45
CA SER A 2 -30.37 -20.70 -55.21
C SER A 2 -30.33 -21.76 -54.11
N LEU A 3 -29.28 -21.75 -53.30
CA LEU A 3 -29.14 -22.25 -51.93
C LEU A 3 -27.91 -21.48 -51.41
N GLY A 4 -28.01 -20.43 -50.61
CA GLY A 4 -28.79 -20.35 -49.39
C GLY A 4 -27.99 -20.98 -48.26
N SER A 5 -26.97 -20.28 -47.75
CA SER A 5 -26.34 -20.58 -46.46
C SER A 5 -25.97 -19.25 -45.79
N GLU A 6 -26.90 -18.74 -44.99
CA GLU A 6 -26.64 -17.74 -43.97
C GLU A 6 -25.58 -18.30 -43.01
N SER A 7 -24.33 -17.87 -43.15
CA SER A 7 -23.37 -18.03 -42.07
C SER A 7 -23.75 -17.00 -41.01
N ASN A 8 -24.57 -17.42 -40.04
CA ASN A 8 -24.79 -16.70 -38.81
C ASN A 8 -23.44 -16.52 -38.12
N ASN A 9 -22.79 -15.40 -38.40
CA ASN A 9 -21.70 -14.87 -37.61
C ASN A 9 -22.31 -14.27 -36.35
N GLU A 10 -22.86 -15.12 -35.49
CA GLU A 10 -23.06 -14.79 -34.09
C GLU A 10 -21.67 -14.55 -33.52
N SER A 11 -21.26 -13.28 -33.59
CA SER A 11 -20.11 -12.76 -32.87
C SER A 11 -20.39 -13.02 -31.40
N TYR A 12 -19.84 -14.11 -30.87
CA TYR A 12 -19.73 -14.36 -29.44
C TYR A 12 -18.83 -13.27 -28.88
N ASN A 13 -19.39 -12.07 -28.72
CA ASN A 13 -18.86 -11.07 -27.82
C ASN A 13 -19.05 -11.70 -26.45
N GLU A 14 -18.06 -12.46 -25.97
CA GLU A 14 -17.97 -12.76 -24.55
C GLU A 14 -17.90 -11.40 -23.86
N ILE A 15 -19.06 -10.90 -23.42
CA ILE A 15 -19.18 -9.71 -22.59
C ILE A 15 -18.63 -10.15 -21.23
N PHE A 16 -17.31 -10.22 -21.13
CA PHE A 16 -16.66 -10.43 -19.85
C PHE A 16 -17.04 -9.26 -18.96
N GLU A 17 -17.65 -9.59 -17.84
CA GLU A 17 -18.00 -8.60 -16.83
C GLU A 17 -16.69 -8.05 -16.25
N ASP A 18 -16.51 -6.73 -16.35
CA ASP A 18 -15.29 -6.07 -15.93
C ASP A 18 -15.24 -5.97 -14.41
N TYR A 19 -14.47 -6.86 -13.79
CA TYR A 19 -14.20 -6.87 -12.35
C TYR A 19 -12.97 -6.03 -11.96
N SER A 20 -12.48 -5.16 -12.85
CA SER A 20 -11.36 -4.29 -12.51
C SER A 20 -11.70 -3.43 -11.27
N PRO A 21 -10.75 -3.30 -10.34
CA PRO A 21 -10.93 -2.42 -9.19
C PRO A 21 -11.04 -0.96 -9.65
N PRO A 22 -11.68 -0.09 -8.86
CA PRO A 22 -11.70 1.34 -9.16
C PRO A 22 -10.27 1.89 -9.26
N PRO A 23 -10.05 2.94 -10.07
CA PRO A 23 -8.73 3.53 -10.24
C PRO A 23 -8.18 4.03 -8.90
N TYR A 24 -6.89 3.76 -8.68
CA TYR A 24 -6.19 4.23 -7.49
C TYR A 24 -6.09 5.75 -7.50
N GLN A 25 -6.64 6.40 -6.48
CA GLN A 25 -6.49 7.84 -6.29
C GLN A 25 -5.37 8.08 -5.27
N ALA A 26 -4.19 8.45 -5.77
CA ALA A 26 -3.10 8.90 -4.92
C ALA A 26 -3.44 10.28 -4.33
N ASN A 27 -4.19 10.33 -3.22
CA ASN A 27 -4.45 11.59 -2.51
C ASN A 27 -3.11 12.19 -2.09
N MET A 28 -2.66 13.27 -2.72
CA MET A 28 -1.34 13.87 -2.54
C MET A 28 -1.22 14.75 -1.29
N ASP A 29 -2.15 14.67 -0.34
CA ASP A 29 -2.11 15.46 0.89
C ASP A 29 -1.07 14.83 1.86
N ALA A 30 0.20 15.03 1.54
CA ALA A 30 1.31 14.76 2.44
C ALA A 30 1.37 15.93 3.44
N GLU A 31 0.80 15.73 4.63
CA GLU A 31 1.20 16.53 5.77
C GLU A 31 2.67 16.24 6.06
N GLU A 32 3.54 17.18 5.69
CA GLU A 32 4.94 17.19 6.09
C GLU A 32 5.01 17.29 7.61
N ASN A 33 5.14 16.14 8.26
CA ASN A 33 5.49 16.11 9.67
C ASN A 33 7.01 16.33 9.75
N PRO A 34 7.49 17.30 10.54
CA PRO A 34 8.91 17.50 10.69
C PRO A 34 9.52 16.22 11.24
N ILE A 35 10.48 15.69 10.48
CA ILE A 35 11.26 14.51 10.86
C ILE A 35 12.06 14.89 12.12
N ASP A 36 11.86 14.16 13.21
CA ASP A 36 12.58 14.39 14.47
C ASP A 36 14.07 14.02 14.28
N ASP A 37 14.97 15.00 14.43
CA ASP A 37 16.33 14.95 13.88
C ASP A 37 17.27 13.96 14.60
N ASN A 38 16.95 13.55 15.84
CA ASN A 38 17.93 12.85 16.69
C ASN A 38 18.36 11.46 16.18
N PHE A 39 17.49 10.71 15.49
CA PHE A 39 17.83 9.38 14.94
C PHE A 39 17.08 9.03 13.64
N SER A 40 16.32 9.96 13.07
CA SER A 40 15.59 9.70 11.82
C SER A 40 16.52 9.47 10.63
N TRP A 41 17.75 9.98 10.66
CA TRP A 41 18.76 9.67 9.64
C TRP A 41 19.09 8.17 9.57
N ILE A 42 19.06 7.46 10.71
CA ILE A 42 19.28 6.02 10.78
C ILE A 42 18.10 5.30 10.10
N LEU A 43 16.87 5.76 10.36
CA LEU A 43 15.68 5.21 9.73
C LEU A 43 15.66 5.45 8.22
N LEU A 44 16.04 6.64 7.77
CA LEU A 44 16.23 6.96 6.35
C LEU A 44 17.24 6.03 5.70
N TRP A 45 18.37 5.78 6.36
CA TRP A 45 19.37 4.84 5.88
C TRP A 45 18.82 3.41 5.77
N ILE A 46 18.10 2.92 6.78
CA ILE A 46 17.45 1.59 6.75
C ILE A 46 16.43 1.51 5.61
N MET A 47 15.62 2.54 5.39
CA MET A 47 14.63 2.56 4.32
C MET A 47 15.29 2.58 2.93
N ASN A 48 16.34 3.39 2.75
CA ASN A 48 17.13 3.38 1.52
C ASN A 48 17.77 2.02 1.30
N TYR A 49 18.38 1.42 2.32
CA TYR A 49 18.96 0.09 2.26
C TYR A 49 17.93 -0.95 1.83
N ARG A 50 16.72 -0.91 2.40
CA ARG A 50 15.61 -1.78 1.96
C ARG A 50 15.29 -1.59 0.47
N ILE A 51 15.14 -0.35 0.00
CA ILE A 51 14.76 -0.05 -1.39
C ILE A 51 15.86 -0.49 -2.36
N THR A 52 17.12 -0.20 -2.04
CA THR A 52 18.28 -0.52 -2.89
C THR A 52 18.45 -2.03 -3.06
N TYR A 53 18.23 -2.82 -2.01
CA TYR A 53 18.47 -4.27 -2.02
C TYR A 53 17.19 -5.11 -2.06
N ASN A 54 16.03 -4.48 -2.26
CA ASN A 54 14.71 -5.12 -2.29
C ASN A 54 14.47 -6.07 -1.10
N ILE A 55 14.74 -5.59 0.11
CA ILE A 55 14.65 -6.40 1.33
C ILE A 55 13.19 -6.59 1.74
N LEU A 56 12.86 -7.82 2.16
CA LEU A 56 11.55 -8.18 2.68
C LEU A 56 11.18 -7.34 3.91
N GLU A 57 9.89 -7.03 4.09
CA GLU A 57 9.42 -6.25 5.24
C GLU A 57 9.75 -6.92 6.58
N MET A 58 9.62 -8.25 6.68
CA MET A 58 9.98 -9.02 7.87
C MET A 58 11.46 -8.89 8.24
N ALA A 59 12.35 -8.88 7.24
CA ALA A 59 13.78 -8.71 7.45
C ALA A 59 14.11 -7.26 7.85
N THR A 60 13.42 -6.29 7.27
CA THR A 60 13.53 -4.87 7.64
C THR A 60 13.06 -4.64 9.09
N GLU A 61 11.97 -5.29 9.50
CA GLU A 61 11.47 -5.21 10.87
C GLU A 61 12.45 -5.81 11.87
N SER A 62 13.08 -6.95 11.52
CA SER A 62 14.13 -7.57 12.33
C SER A 62 15.36 -6.66 12.45
N LEU A 63 15.76 -5.99 11.36
CA LEU A 63 16.85 -5.03 11.35
C LEU A 63 16.56 -3.82 12.26
N ILE A 64 15.35 -3.26 12.21
CA ILE A 64 14.94 -2.15 13.08
C ILE A 64 15.05 -2.56 14.56
N LYS A 65 14.53 -3.74 14.93
CA LYS A 65 14.62 -4.27 16.29
C LYS A 65 16.06 -4.48 16.73
N PHE A 66 16.90 -5.02 15.85
CA PHE A 66 18.32 -5.21 16.12
C PHE A 66 19.03 -3.87 16.37
N MET A 67 18.78 -2.87 15.52
CA MET A 67 19.36 -1.54 15.68
C MET A 67 18.91 -0.88 16.98
N LYS A 68 17.65 -1.04 17.40
CA LYS A 68 17.18 -0.54 18.70
C LYS A 68 18.01 -1.08 19.86
N ILE A 69 18.31 -2.38 19.85
CA ILE A 69 19.15 -3.01 20.89
C ILE A 69 20.54 -2.40 20.86
N VAL A 70 21.20 -2.38 19.69
CA VAL A 70 22.55 -1.80 19.54
C VAL A 70 22.61 -0.35 20.01
N LEU A 71 21.63 0.47 19.62
CA LEU A 71 21.57 1.88 19.97
C LEU A 71 21.35 2.10 21.48
N ASN A 72 20.51 1.28 22.11
CA ASN A 72 20.32 1.32 23.56
C ASN A 72 21.59 0.89 24.32
N GLU A 73 22.37 -0.07 23.81
CA GLU A 73 23.63 -0.47 24.44
C GLU A 73 24.70 0.63 24.37
N ILE A 74 24.80 1.36 23.26
CA ILE A 74 25.84 2.40 23.10
C ILE A 74 25.44 3.77 23.65
N GLY A 75 24.16 4.12 23.61
CA GLY A 75 23.66 5.46 23.93
C GLY A 75 22.60 5.51 25.02
N GLY A 76 22.22 4.36 25.58
CA GLY A 76 21.29 4.26 26.70
C GLY A 76 19.95 4.93 26.42
N GLU A 77 19.51 5.75 27.37
CA GLU A 77 18.20 6.43 27.34
C GLU A 77 18.03 7.38 26.13
N ASN A 78 19.11 7.81 25.48
CA ASN A 78 19.04 8.70 24.31
C ASN A 78 18.33 8.06 23.11
N PHE A 79 18.30 6.72 23.04
CA PHE A 79 17.68 5.96 21.95
C PHE A 79 16.45 5.17 22.38
N ARG A 80 15.95 5.39 23.60
CA ARG A 80 14.79 4.66 24.13
C ARG A 80 13.53 4.85 23.28
N THR A 81 13.41 6.00 22.61
CA THR A 81 12.30 6.35 21.71
C THR A 81 12.48 5.81 20.28
N PHE A 82 13.59 5.14 19.98
CA PHE A 82 13.81 4.50 18.69
C PHE A 82 12.74 3.42 18.43
N PRO A 83 12.18 3.36 17.21
CA PRO A 83 11.10 2.44 16.88
C PRO A 83 11.54 0.97 16.97
N ASP A 84 10.62 0.10 17.38
CA ASP A 84 10.79 -1.36 17.42
C ASP A 84 9.98 -2.09 16.35
N SER A 85 9.33 -1.35 15.45
CA SER A 85 8.55 -1.90 14.36
C SER A 85 8.69 -1.05 13.11
N LEU A 86 8.52 -1.70 11.96
CA LEU A 86 8.50 -1.02 10.66
C LEU A 86 7.40 0.04 10.59
N TYR A 87 6.24 -0.24 11.19
CA TYR A 87 5.12 0.70 11.28
C TYR A 87 5.51 1.99 12.02
N LEU A 88 6.12 1.88 13.21
CA LEU A 88 6.55 3.05 13.97
C LEU A 88 7.67 3.80 13.26
N ALA A 89 8.60 3.10 12.61
CA ALA A 89 9.64 3.72 11.79
C ALA A 89 9.06 4.54 10.64
N LYS A 90 8.09 3.98 9.90
CA LYS A 90 7.35 4.70 8.85
C LYS A 90 6.64 5.93 9.44
N LYS A 91 5.98 5.79 10.59
CA LYS A 91 5.30 6.89 11.29
C LYS A 91 6.26 8.03 11.67
N VAL A 92 7.44 7.72 12.21
CA VAL A 92 8.47 8.71 12.57
C VAL A 92 8.95 9.47 11.33
N LEU A 93 9.09 8.78 10.20
CA LEU A 93 9.46 9.39 8.91
C LEU A 93 8.29 10.10 8.21
N GLY A 94 7.11 10.19 8.81
CA GLY A 94 5.91 10.73 8.16
C GLY A 94 5.39 9.89 6.99
N LEU A 95 5.92 8.67 6.80
CA LEU A 95 5.46 7.74 5.78
C LEU A 95 4.14 7.12 6.24
N LYS A 96 3.03 7.58 5.66
CA LYS A 96 1.70 7.00 5.90
C LYS A 96 1.51 5.79 4.97
N ASP A 97 1.21 4.62 5.53
CA ASP A 97 0.66 3.52 4.74
C ASP A 97 -0.75 3.93 4.28
N ARG A 98 -0.87 4.28 3.00
CA ARG A 98 -2.12 4.74 2.39
C ARG A 98 -2.91 3.53 1.89
N PHE A 99 -3.98 3.18 2.61
CA PHE A 99 -4.90 2.13 2.19
C PHE A 99 -6.14 2.75 1.54
N GLN A 100 -6.41 2.41 0.29
CA GLN A 100 -7.71 2.71 -0.30
C GLN A 100 -8.71 1.66 0.17
N ARG A 101 -9.84 2.12 0.72
CA ARG A 101 -10.91 1.25 1.21
C ARG A 101 -11.98 1.16 0.15
N PHE A 102 -12.25 -0.07 -0.31
CA PHE A 102 -13.34 -0.37 -1.22
C PHE A 102 -14.44 -1.14 -0.50
N VAL A 103 -15.66 -1.04 -1.01
CA VAL A 103 -16.82 -1.77 -0.49
C VAL A 103 -17.26 -2.79 -1.54
N PRO A 104 -17.44 -4.07 -1.17
CA PRO A 104 -18.04 -5.06 -2.09
C PRO A 104 -19.54 -4.80 -2.23
N TYR A 105 -20.01 -4.61 -3.46
CA TYR A 105 -21.44 -4.58 -3.74
C TYR A 105 -21.92 -5.99 -4.08
N THR A 106 -22.77 -6.55 -3.22
CA THR A 106 -23.13 -7.98 -3.27
C THR A 106 -23.99 -8.38 -4.47
N LYS A 107 -24.61 -7.44 -5.19
CA LYS A 107 -25.44 -7.78 -6.37
C LYS A 107 -24.63 -8.05 -7.63
N CYS A 108 -23.47 -7.40 -7.81
CA CYS A 108 -22.61 -7.58 -8.98
C CYS A 108 -21.18 -8.01 -8.62
N HIS A 109 -20.92 -8.31 -7.34
CA HIS A 109 -19.63 -8.72 -6.81
C HIS A 109 -18.44 -7.79 -7.16
N LYS A 110 -18.74 -6.53 -7.53
CA LYS A 110 -17.74 -5.51 -7.88
C LYS A 110 -17.39 -4.63 -6.67
N LEU A 111 -16.13 -4.20 -6.63
CA LEU A 111 -15.62 -3.26 -5.63
C LEU A 111 -15.92 -1.83 -6.08
N TYR A 112 -16.45 -1.02 -5.17
CA TYR A 112 -16.77 0.40 -5.40
C TYR A 112 -16.10 1.28 -4.35
N ASN A 113 -15.91 2.57 -4.65
CA ASN A 113 -15.60 3.51 -3.58
C ASN A 113 -16.81 3.60 -2.65
N LYS A 114 -16.54 3.86 -1.37
CA LYS A 114 -17.61 3.95 -0.36
C LYS A 114 -18.69 4.98 -0.74
N GLN A 115 -18.30 6.11 -1.32
CA GLN A 115 -19.21 7.19 -1.73
C GLN A 115 -20.14 6.77 -2.89
N ASP A 116 -19.67 5.91 -3.78
CA ASP A 116 -20.45 5.45 -4.93
C ASP A 116 -21.61 4.54 -4.50
N VAL A 117 -21.42 3.78 -3.41
CA VAL A 117 -22.41 2.84 -2.89
C VAL A 117 -23.58 3.52 -2.18
N GLU A 118 -23.38 4.70 -1.60
CA GLU A 118 -24.46 5.47 -0.97
C GLU A 118 -25.56 5.87 -1.97
N ASN A 119 -25.22 5.94 -3.25
CA ASN A 119 -26.13 6.27 -4.34
C ASN A 119 -26.83 5.05 -4.98
N PHE A 120 -26.49 3.81 -4.60
CA PHE A 120 -27.13 2.59 -5.14
C PHE A 120 -28.42 2.19 -4.43
N ARG A 121 -29.04 3.13 -3.70
CA ARG A 121 -30.21 2.90 -2.87
C ARG A 121 -31.50 2.81 -3.67
#